data_AF-Q2HBL0-F1
#
_entry.id   AF-Q2HBL0-F1
#
_cell.length_a   1.000
_cell.length_b   1.000
_cell.length_c   1.000
_cell.angle_alpha   90.00
_cell.angle_beta   90.00
_cell.angle_gamma   90.00
#
_symmetry.space_group_name_H-M   'P 1'
#
loop_
_entity.id
_entity.type
_entity.pdbx_description
1 polymer ?
#
loop_
_entity_poly.entity_id
_entity_poly.type
_entity_poly.pdbx_seq_one_letter_code
_entity_poly.pdbx_strand_id
1 'polypeptide(L)'
;MVNAGFGLVPAGIPGTPVPFSLHIPNKDINQLTTLVKHSVIPEPSFYNTHNFTDGAEYAFGASREWFAHAANVWTNDFDWRTHEKYWNTFPQFTINVTAPSDGQVFNLHFAGLFSSKSDAIPIILSHGWPSSWLDFIPIFELLAEKYTPETLPYHVITPSIPDYGLSTRSGLTETELDFAKAGEALNELMKALGFDAYIAQGGDVGSGITAAIATHDECKAVHFNNFLLTASERAVVADLPVTPEEEQSLALAASYLYSGTGYMLEQGTKPSTISLVLMSNPLAMLGWIGAMYAEGTNTPLNVILQQVSWYWYTKSFGRSMWAYRNGWEALLRDVKDRIPSPLAITNKPIGYSSFPAEVLTVAKSWLEHWFPENLVFFRAHDKAWKARWLKERDGRAITRPADDFDHQQETLFRNETLRRHDGLSKAKSSLLIQIRTGAIGLRDFLFTRGVPEVLTPACECGEGRETAEHLVVWCLAPPLTRRWERTGIRTRRDFYSVLHGINPTTARLARRVLDWLMDSGKLPMYNLARRLELEAAA
;
A
#
# COMPACT_ATOMS: atom_id res chain seq x y z
N MET A 1 9.14 -0.21 -24.57
CA MET A 1 10.11 0.89 -24.50
C MET A 1 9.36 2.16 -24.84
N VAL A 2 9.40 3.18 -23.97
CA VAL A 2 8.80 4.48 -24.29
C VAL A 2 9.53 5.07 -25.49
N ASN A 3 8.78 5.64 -26.43
CA ASN A 3 9.33 6.24 -27.66
C ASN A 3 10.39 7.30 -27.30
N ALA A 4 11.56 7.23 -27.92
CA ALA A 4 12.68 8.16 -27.68
C ALA A 4 12.28 9.63 -27.83
N GLY A 5 11.23 9.94 -28.60
CA GLY A 5 10.74 11.31 -28.81
C GLY A 5 10.19 11.99 -27.55
N PHE A 6 9.72 11.24 -26.54
CA PHE A 6 9.23 11.84 -25.29
C PHE A 6 10.33 12.49 -24.43
N GLY A 7 11.60 12.21 -24.71
CA GLY A 7 12.75 12.79 -24.01
C GLY A 7 13.22 14.13 -24.57
N LEU A 8 12.56 14.67 -25.60
CA LEU A 8 12.92 15.97 -26.17
C LEU A 8 12.31 17.09 -25.34
N VAL A 9 13.15 17.70 -24.49
CA VAL A 9 12.78 18.89 -23.71
C VAL A 9 12.44 20.06 -24.66
N PRO A 10 11.42 20.90 -24.36
CA PRO A 10 11.09 22.05 -25.19
C PRO A 10 12.29 22.94 -25.50
N ALA A 11 12.36 23.47 -26.72
CA ALA A 11 13.46 24.33 -27.14
C ALA A 11 13.37 25.72 -26.46
N GLY A 12 14.52 26.31 -26.15
CA GLY A 12 14.59 27.68 -25.62
C GLY A 12 14.16 27.83 -24.16
N ILE A 13 14.07 26.73 -23.41
CA ILE A 13 13.77 26.77 -21.98
C ILE A 13 14.89 27.48 -21.20
N PRO A 14 14.58 28.12 -20.05
CA PRO A 14 15.58 28.88 -19.28
C PRO A 14 16.68 28.03 -18.63
N GLY A 15 16.36 26.79 -18.25
CA GLY A 15 17.23 25.87 -17.56
C GLY A 15 17.98 24.91 -18.48
N THR A 16 18.95 24.19 -17.89
CA THR A 16 19.78 23.20 -18.61
C THR A 16 19.60 21.81 -17.99
N PRO A 17 18.44 21.15 -18.18
CA PRO A 17 18.27 19.78 -17.73
C PRO A 17 19.23 18.85 -18.47
N VAL A 18 19.96 18.04 -17.72
CA VAL A 18 20.94 17.09 -18.25
C VAL A 18 20.31 15.70 -18.25
N PRO A 19 20.28 14.99 -19.40
CA PRO A 19 19.79 13.62 -19.44
C PRO A 19 20.48 12.73 -18.40
N PHE A 20 19.70 11.92 -17.72
CA PHE A 20 20.17 11.04 -16.65
C PHE A 20 19.83 9.59 -16.98
N SER A 21 20.73 8.69 -16.62
CA SER A 21 20.47 7.24 -16.62
C SER A 21 21.02 6.67 -15.34
N LEU A 22 20.16 5.98 -14.60
CA LEU A 22 20.52 5.35 -13.34
C LEU A 22 21.53 4.24 -13.58
N HIS A 23 22.64 4.29 -12.86
CA HIS A 23 23.58 3.19 -12.83
C HIS A 23 24.16 3.02 -11.43
N ILE A 24 23.63 2.04 -10.70
CA ILE A 24 24.18 1.64 -9.40
C ILE A 24 25.39 0.75 -9.64
N PRO A 25 26.59 1.05 -9.11
CA PRO A 25 27.76 0.19 -9.26
C PRO A 25 27.52 -1.25 -8.78
N ASN A 26 28.08 -2.25 -9.49
CA ASN A 26 28.00 -3.67 -9.06
C ASN A 26 28.49 -3.88 -7.62
N LYS A 27 29.50 -3.10 -7.18
CA LYS A 27 30.00 -3.15 -5.80
C LYS A 27 28.91 -2.84 -4.77
N ASP A 28 28.01 -1.90 -5.06
CA ASP A 28 27.00 -1.44 -4.11
C ASP A 28 25.83 -2.43 -4.07
N ILE A 29 25.50 -3.06 -5.20
CA ILE A 29 24.53 -4.18 -5.28
C ILE A 29 25.04 -5.40 -4.50
N ASN A 30 26.31 -5.76 -4.73
CA ASN A 30 26.96 -6.85 -4.01
C ASN A 30 27.04 -6.54 -2.50
N GLN A 31 27.29 -5.29 -2.14
CA GLN A 31 27.31 -4.85 -0.75
C GLN A 31 25.93 -4.99 -0.10
N LEU A 32 24.85 -4.52 -0.74
CA LEU A 32 23.48 -4.72 -0.24
C LEU A 32 23.23 -6.21 -0.01
N THR A 33 23.49 -7.03 -1.02
CA THR A 33 23.28 -8.49 -0.95
C THR A 33 24.05 -9.13 0.19
N THR A 34 25.31 -8.72 0.38
CA THR A 34 26.18 -9.18 1.48
C THR A 34 25.60 -8.79 2.83
N LEU A 35 25.19 -7.54 2.99
CA LEU A 35 24.60 -7.04 4.24
C LEU A 35 23.31 -7.77 4.59
N VAL A 36 22.42 -8.01 3.62
CA VAL A 36 21.18 -8.78 3.86
C VAL A 36 21.51 -10.22 4.26
N LYS A 37 22.43 -10.90 3.56
CA LYS A 37 22.83 -12.28 3.88
C LYS A 37 23.45 -12.45 5.27
N HIS A 38 24.18 -11.45 5.75
CA HIS A 38 24.83 -11.49 7.07
C HIS A 38 23.99 -10.86 8.18
N SER A 39 22.82 -10.30 7.85
CA SER A 39 21.92 -9.73 8.86
C SER A 39 21.19 -10.82 9.62
N VAL A 40 20.99 -10.58 10.91
CA VAL A 40 20.25 -11.49 11.79
C VAL A 40 18.76 -11.26 11.60
N ILE A 41 18.03 -12.32 11.24
CA ILE A 41 16.57 -12.34 11.39
C ILE A 41 16.28 -12.58 12.87
N PRO A 42 15.54 -11.68 13.56
CA PRO A 42 15.25 -11.84 14.99
C PRO A 42 14.60 -13.19 15.32
N GLU A 43 14.80 -13.67 16.55
CA GLU A 43 14.16 -14.89 17.04
C GLU A 43 12.62 -14.77 17.03
N PRO A 44 11.88 -15.89 16.88
CA PRO A 44 10.44 -15.91 17.03
C PRO A 44 10.02 -15.34 18.39
N SER A 45 9.04 -14.44 18.38
CA SER A 45 8.44 -13.85 19.57
C SER A 45 6.95 -13.66 19.39
N PHE A 46 6.23 -13.42 20.49
CA PHE A 46 4.80 -13.10 20.44
C PHE A 46 4.49 -11.97 19.45
N TYR A 47 5.37 -10.97 19.34
CA TYR A 47 5.17 -9.80 18.50
C TYR A 47 5.41 -10.04 17.00
N ASN A 48 6.12 -11.10 16.61
CA ASN A 48 6.52 -11.30 15.21
C ASN A 48 6.08 -12.64 14.60
N THR A 49 5.42 -13.52 15.36
CA THR A 49 4.85 -14.79 14.87
C THR A 49 3.35 -14.74 14.61
N HIS A 50 2.76 -13.54 14.55
CA HIS A 50 1.35 -13.38 14.20
C HIS A 50 1.11 -13.71 12.72
N ASN A 51 -0.05 -14.30 12.42
CA ASN A 51 -0.48 -14.51 11.04
C ASN A 51 -1.20 -13.27 10.52
N PHE A 52 -0.74 -12.77 9.37
CA PHE A 52 -1.35 -11.62 8.68
C PHE A 52 -2.82 -11.88 8.25
N THR A 53 -3.24 -13.14 8.19
CA THR A 53 -4.57 -13.55 7.73
C THR A 53 -5.66 -13.52 8.81
N ASP A 54 -5.34 -13.22 10.06
CA ASP A 54 -6.29 -13.34 11.18
C ASP A 54 -7.28 -12.16 11.30
N GLY A 55 -7.28 -11.23 10.34
CA GLY A 55 -8.22 -10.10 10.32
C GLY A 55 -8.18 -9.25 11.60
N ALA A 56 -7.09 -9.34 12.36
CA ALA A 56 -6.95 -8.68 13.64
C ALA A 56 -6.75 -7.19 13.41
N GLU A 57 -7.60 -6.39 14.06
CA GLU A 57 -7.57 -4.92 14.08
C GLU A 57 -6.28 -4.31 14.65
N TYR A 58 -5.23 -5.11 14.91
CA TYR A 58 -3.96 -4.68 15.49
C TYR A 58 -2.81 -5.60 15.02
N ALA A 59 -2.26 -5.34 13.83
CA ALA A 59 -1.03 -6.00 13.40
C ALA A 59 0.18 -5.32 14.06
N PHE A 60 1.06 -6.10 14.70
CA PHE A 60 2.31 -5.59 15.32
C PHE A 60 3.40 -5.26 14.28
N GLY A 61 3.00 -4.88 13.07
CA GLY A 61 3.86 -4.74 11.92
C GLY A 61 3.85 -5.99 11.00
N ALA A 62 4.85 -6.11 10.14
CA ALA A 62 5.04 -7.28 9.29
C ALA A 62 5.48 -8.52 10.10
N SER A 63 4.97 -9.70 9.72
CA SER A 63 5.34 -10.96 10.37
C SER A 63 6.81 -11.34 10.09
N ARG A 64 7.41 -12.10 11.01
CA ARG A 64 8.74 -12.70 10.85
C ARG A 64 8.80 -13.61 9.63
N GLU A 65 7.73 -14.35 9.35
CA GLU A 65 7.66 -15.23 8.17
C GLU A 65 7.76 -14.41 6.89
N TRP A 66 6.95 -13.36 6.75
CA TRP A 66 7.03 -12.44 5.62
C TRP A 66 8.42 -11.81 5.51
N PHE A 67 8.97 -11.34 6.63
CA PHE A 67 10.27 -10.68 6.67
C PHE A 67 11.41 -11.61 6.25
N ALA A 68 11.42 -12.84 6.75
CA ALA A 68 12.38 -13.87 6.37
C ALA A 68 12.25 -14.27 4.90
N HIS A 69 11.02 -14.41 4.40
CA HIS A 69 10.76 -14.68 3.00
C HIS A 69 11.23 -13.54 2.10
N ALA A 70 10.94 -12.29 2.46
CA ALA A 70 11.38 -11.10 1.75
C ALA A 70 12.91 -11.01 1.70
N ALA A 71 13.60 -11.26 2.81
CA ALA A 71 15.07 -11.32 2.86
C ALA A 71 15.61 -12.40 1.91
N ASN A 72 15.02 -13.60 1.92
CA ASN A 72 15.43 -14.70 1.06
C ASN A 72 15.30 -14.33 -0.43
N VAL A 73 14.12 -13.84 -0.83
CA VAL A 73 13.85 -13.40 -2.21
C VAL A 73 14.81 -12.28 -2.60
N TRP A 74 15.07 -11.31 -1.72
CA TRP A 74 15.97 -10.21 -2.00
C TRP A 74 17.40 -10.65 -2.30
N THR A 75 17.86 -11.73 -1.66
CA THR A 75 19.23 -12.24 -1.81
C THR A 75 19.42 -13.25 -2.95
N ASN A 76 18.36 -13.93 -3.37
CA ASN A 76 18.44 -15.07 -4.27
C ASN A 76 17.71 -14.85 -5.60
N ASP A 77 16.61 -14.09 -5.60
CA ASP A 77 15.69 -14.00 -6.74
C ASP A 77 15.52 -12.57 -7.28
N PHE A 78 15.77 -11.55 -6.45
CA PHE A 78 15.62 -10.14 -6.85
C PHE A 78 16.81 -9.65 -7.69
N ASP A 79 16.53 -9.27 -8.94
CA ASP A 79 17.53 -8.70 -9.85
C ASP A 79 17.33 -7.19 -10.03
N TRP A 80 18.18 -6.39 -9.37
CA TRP A 80 18.20 -4.94 -9.52
C TRP A 80 18.42 -4.48 -10.97
N ARG A 81 19.25 -5.19 -11.76
CA ARG A 81 19.60 -4.75 -13.12
C ARG A 81 18.41 -4.77 -14.06
N THR A 82 17.51 -5.73 -13.88
CA THR A 82 16.24 -5.78 -14.61
C THR A 82 15.41 -4.51 -14.35
N HIS A 83 15.28 -4.09 -13.09
CA HIS A 83 14.55 -2.88 -12.71
C HIS A 83 15.23 -1.60 -13.20
N GLU A 84 16.54 -1.46 -12.97
CA GLU A 84 17.35 -0.33 -13.42
C GLU A 84 17.25 -0.12 -14.94
N LYS A 85 17.41 -1.20 -15.71
CA LYS A 85 17.29 -1.16 -17.18
C LYS A 85 15.89 -0.71 -17.60
N TYR A 86 14.85 -1.20 -16.94
CA TYR A 86 13.47 -0.84 -17.25
C TYR A 86 13.18 0.63 -16.93
N TRP A 87 13.61 1.15 -15.78
CA TRP A 87 13.42 2.56 -15.42
C TRP A 87 14.17 3.50 -16.35
N ASN A 88 15.36 3.12 -16.80
CA ASN A 88 16.12 3.85 -17.82
C ASN A 88 15.47 3.86 -19.21
N THR A 89 14.34 3.17 -19.42
CA THR A 89 13.54 3.33 -20.65
C THR A 89 12.66 4.57 -20.63
N PHE A 90 12.49 5.21 -19.46
CA PHE A 90 11.76 6.46 -19.32
C PHE A 90 12.74 7.65 -19.32
N PRO A 91 12.41 8.78 -19.98
CA PRO A 91 13.28 9.95 -19.96
C PRO A 91 13.45 10.49 -18.55
N GLN A 92 14.70 10.60 -18.12
CA GLN A 92 15.10 11.11 -16.81
C GLN A 92 16.13 12.21 -16.99
N PHE A 93 16.14 13.16 -16.07
CA PHE A 93 17.00 14.33 -16.11
C PHE A 93 17.43 14.73 -14.70
N THR A 94 18.56 15.42 -14.64
CA THR A 94 18.99 16.20 -13.48
C THR A 94 19.11 17.66 -13.84
N ILE A 95 18.73 18.55 -12.92
CA ILE A 95 18.85 20.00 -13.10
C ILE A 95 19.17 20.67 -11.77
N ASN A 96 19.99 21.72 -11.83
CA ASN A 96 20.24 22.56 -10.67
C ASN A 96 19.30 23.77 -10.71
N VAL A 97 18.61 24.01 -9.61
CA VAL A 97 17.77 25.20 -9.43
C VAL A 97 18.16 25.89 -8.13
N THR A 98 18.09 27.22 -8.13
CA THR A 98 18.44 28.04 -6.97
C THR A 98 17.16 28.58 -6.38
N ALA A 99 16.88 28.28 -5.11
CA ALA A 99 15.77 28.86 -4.38
C ALA A 99 15.98 30.37 -4.20
N PRO A 100 15.08 31.24 -4.71
CA PRO A 100 15.25 32.68 -4.63
C PRO A 100 15.31 33.25 -3.20
N SER A 101 14.61 32.64 -2.25
CA SER A 101 14.48 33.22 -0.91
C SER A 101 15.72 33.09 -0.02
N ASP A 102 16.63 32.14 -0.27
CA ASP A 102 17.88 31.97 0.51
C ASP A 102 19.12 31.61 -0.34
N GLY A 103 18.98 31.46 -1.65
CA GLY A 103 20.07 31.08 -2.54
C GLY A 103 20.49 29.61 -2.45
N GLN A 104 19.75 28.76 -1.72
CA GLN A 104 20.06 27.33 -1.66
C GLN A 104 19.93 26.70 -3.05
N VAL A 105 20.97 26.00 -3.51
CA VAL A 105 20.93 25.24 -4.75
C VAL A 105 20.42 23.83 -4.48
N PHE A 106 19.44 23.40 -5.27
CA PHE A 106 18.89 22.05 -5.30
C PHE A 106 19.36 21.35 -6.56
N ASN A 107 19.95 20.17 -6.40
CA ASN A 107 20.25 19.26 -7.49
C ASN A 107 19.05 18.31 -7.60
N LEU A 108 18.13 18.59 -8.52
CA LEU A 108 16.87 17.89 -8.64
C LEU A 108 16.95 16.83 -9.75
N HIS A 109 16.53 15.62 -9.42
CA HIS A 109 16.18 14.59 -10.40
C HIS A 109 14.70 14.66 -10.74
N PHE A 110 14.35 14.47 -12.00
CA PHE A 110 12.98 14.22 -12.43
C PHE A 110 12.93 13.28 -13.62
N ALA A 111 11.85 12.50 -13.71
CA ALA A 111 11.45 11.84 -14.95
C ALA A 111 10.36 12.66 -15.64
N GLY A 112 10.25 12.57 -16.96
CA GLY A 112 9.19 13.28 -17.66
C GLY A 112 8.87 12.78 -19.06
N LEU A 113 7.62 13.00 -19.45
CA LEU A 113 7.15 12.84 -20.83
C LEU A 113 6.87 14.23 -21.40
N PHE A 114 7.64 14.64 -22.40
CA PHE A 114 7.46 15.91 -23.08
C PHE A 114 6.64 15.74 -24.35
N SER A 115 5.62 16.59 -24.50
CA SER A 115 4.88 16.75 -25.75
C SER A 115 5.68 17.64 -26.73
N SER A 116 5.43 17.45 -28.03
CA SER A 116 5.87 18.37 -29.08
C SER A 116 4.83 19.45 -29.40
N LYS A 117 3.65 19.41 -28.76
CA LYS A 117 2.61 20.44 -28.92
C LYS A 117 2.99 21.70 -28.14
N SER A 118 2.86 22.87 -28.77
CA SER A 118 3.10 24.17 -28.13
C SER A 118 2.05 24.56 -27.09
N ASP A 119 0.87 23.94 -27.13
CA ASP A 119 -0.27 24.15 -26.24
C ASP A 119 -0.46 22.98 -25.25
N ALA A 120 0.53 22.10 -25.09
CA ALA A 120 0.47 21.03 -24.11
C ALA A 120 0.49 21.59 -22.68
N ILE A 121 -0.40 21.07 -21.83
CA ILE A 121 -0.54 21.55 -20.44
C ILE A 121 0.57 20.92 -19.59
N PRO A 122 1.43 21.71 -18.92
CA PRO A 122 2.42 21.16 -18.01
C PRO A 122 1.78 20.71 -16.70
N ILE A 123 2.19 19.53 -16.23
CA ILE A 123 1.69 18.89 -15.01
C ILE A 123 2.88 18.38 -14.21
N ILE A 124 2.94 18.74 -12.92
CA ILE A 124 3.90 18.20 -11.96
C ILE A 124 3.21 17.22 -11.00
N LEU A 125 3.73 16.01 -10.86
CA LEU A 125 3.22 14.98 -9.94
C LEU A 125 4.24 14.73 -8.83
N SER A 126 3.90 15.08 -7.60
CA SER A 126 4.77 14.94 -6.43
C SER A 126 4.42 13.68 -5.63
N HIS A 127 5.41 12.80 -5.45
CA HIS A 127 5.27 11.59 -4.65
C HIS A 127 5.37 11.87 -3.15
N GLY A 128 5.15 10.82 -2.34
CA GLY A 128 5.24 10.86 -0.88
C GLY A 128 6.37 10.01 -0.30
N TRP A 129 6.18 9.56 0.95
CA TRP A 129 6.99 8.60 1.68
C TRP A 129 6.15 7.36 2.07
N PRO A 130 6.70 6.14 2.02
CA PRO A 130 8.03 5.76 1.56
C PRO A 130 8.05 5.50 0.04
N SER A 131 7.38 6.36 -0.72
CA SER A 131 7.23 6.32 -2.17
C SER A 131 8.41 6.98 -2.90
N SER A 132 8.41 6.92 -4.22
CA SER A 132 9.34 7.58 -5.12
C SER A 132 8.65 7.89 -6.46
N TRP A 133 9.33 8.59 -7.37
CA TRP A 133 8.83 8.84 -8.72
C TRP A 133 8.45 7.55 -9.48
N LEU A 134 8.99 6.40 -9.06
CA LEU A 134 8.69 5.08 -9.63
C LEU A 134 7.19 4.73 -9.56
N ASP A 135 6.46 5.28 -8.59
CA ASP A 135 5.02 5.04 -8.46
C ASP A 135 4.21 5.66 -9.63
N PHE A 136 4.80 6.60 -10.36
CA PHE A 136 4.18 7.23 -11.53
C PHE A 136 4.53 6.53 -12.85
N ILE A 137 5.41 5.51 -12.86
CA ILE A 137 5.72 4.74 -14.07
C ILE A 137 4.46 4.18 -14.75
N PRO A 138 3.48 3.60 -14.05
CA PRO A 138 2.24 3.16 -14.69
C PRO A 138 1.49 4.29 -15.40
N ILE A 139 1.55 5.53 -14.91
CA ILE A 139 0.98 6.69 -15.61
C ILE A 139 1.75 6.95 -16.91
N PHE A 140 3.08 6.87 -16.87
CA PHE A 140 3.91 7.09 -18.05
C PHE A 140 3.65 6.02 -19.12
N GLU A 141 3.51 4.76 -18.72
CA GLU A 141 3.14 3.67 -19.62
C GLU A 141 1.79 3.90 -20.27
N LEU A 142 0.76 4.26 -19.49
CA LEU A 142 -0.58 4.52 -20.00
C LEU A 142 -0.61 5.68 -21.00
N LEU A 143 0.16 6.74 -20.73
CA LEU A 143 0.26 7.89 -21.63
C LEU A 143 1.03 7.54 -22.90
N ALA A 144 2.16 6.82 -22.79
CA ALA A 144 2.97 6.40 -23.93
C ALA A 144 2.27 5.33 -24.79
N GLU A 145 1.37 4.54 -24.22
CA GLU A 145 0.51 3.61 -24.97
C GLU A 145 -0.56 4.35 -25.77
N LYS A 146 -1.11 5.43 -25.21
CA LYS A 146 -2.24 6.17 -25.79
C LYS A 146 -1.83 7.29 -26.75
N TYR A 147 -0.65 7.86 -26.57
CA TYR A 147 -0.20 9.05 -27.28
C TYR A 147 1.20 8.86 -27.87
N THR A 148 1.49 9.66 -28.88
CA THR A 148 2.84 9.95 -29.38
C THR A 148 3.29 11.32 -28.83
N PRO A 149 4.59 11.69 -28.93
CA PRO A 149 5.04 13.04 -28.55
C PRO A 149 4.23 14.16 -29.21
N GLU A 150 3.80 13.98 -30.46
CA GLU A 150 3.06 14.98 -31.25
C GLU A 150 1.58 15.09 -30.85
N THR A 151 1.03 14.06 -30.20
CA THR A 151 -0.40 13.97 -29.85
C THR A 151 -0.66 14.05 -28.35
N LEU A 152 0.37 13.91 -27.52
CA LEU A 152 0.27 14.03 -26.07
C LEU A 152 -0.17 15.46 -25.72
N PRO A 153 -1.32 15.65 -25.03
CA PRO A 153 -1.81 16.99 -24.71
C PRO A 153 -1.16 17.60 -23.46
N TYR A 154 -0.15 16.93 -22.89
CA TYR A 154 0.45 17.28 -21.61
C TYR A 154 1.98 17.24 -21.68
N HIS A 155 2.65 18.07 -20.87
CA HIS A 155 3.99 17.73 -20.38
C HIS A 155 3.81 17.15 -18.98
N VAL A 156 4.35 15.96 -18.71
CA VAL A 156 4.19 15.31 -17.40
C VAL A 156 5.55 15.19 -16.74
N ILE A 157 5.72 15.83 -15.59
CA ILE A 157 6.97 15.93 -14.84
C ILE A 157 6.79 15.27 -13.48
N THR A 158 7.67 14.33 -13.14
CA THR A 158 7.64 13.60 -11.86
C THR A 158 9.00 13.73 -11.18
N PRO A 159 9.20 14.75 -10.33
CA PRO A 159 10.45 14.90 -9.61
C PRO A 159 10.62 13.79 -8.58
N SER A 160 11.88 13.40 -8.33
CA SER A 160 12.24 12.98 -6.97
C SER A 160 12.12 14.23 -6.11
N ILE A 161 11.22 14.27 -5.13
CA ILE A 161 11.03 15.47 -4.31
C ILE A 161 12.33 15.85 -3.56
N PRO A 162 12.53 17.12 -3.16
CA PRO A 162 13.76 17.55 -2.51
C PRO A 162 14.15 16.67 -1.31
N ASP A 163 15.42 16.26 -1.28
CA ASP A 163 16.00 15.30 -0.33
C ASP A 163 15.50 13.84 -0.39
N TYR A 164 14.74 13.48 -1.44
CA TYR A 164 14.32 12.10 -1.73
C TYR A 164 14.97 11.58 -3.02
N GLY A 165 15.11 10.26 -3.11
CA GLY A 165 15.74 9.59 -4.25
C GLY A 165 17.07 10.24 -4.62
N LEU A 166 17.20 10.57 -5.90
CA LEU A 166 18.36 11.20 -6.50
C LEU A 166 18.44 12.72 -6.29
N SER A 167 17.38 13.35 -5.76
CA SER A 167 17.38 14.79 -5.49
C SER A 167 18.09 15.10 -4.17
N THR A 168 18.91 16.14 -4.17
CA THR A 168 19.69 16.59 -3.00
C THR A 168 19.78 18.11 -2.96
N ARG A 169 20.10 18.67 -1.79
CA ARG A 169 20.62 20.04 -1.68
C ARG A 169 22.13 20.06 -1.86
N SER A 170 22.66 21.13 -2.46
CA SER A 170 24.10 21.33 -2.59
C SER A 170 24.73 21.70 -1.25
N GLY A 171 25.86 21.08 -0.92
CA GLY A 171 26.61 21.36 0.30
C GLY A 171 26.01 20.71 1.56
N LEU A 172 26.71 20.83 2.67
CA LEU A 172 26.16 20.49 3.99
C LEU A 172 25.24 21.65 4.41
N THR A 173 23.97 21.35 4.64
CA THR A 173 22.99 22.35 5.07
C THR A 173 22.92 22.37 6.60
N GLU A 174 23.08 23.54 7.21
CA GLU A 174 22.87 23.73 8.65
C GLU A 174 21.38 23.90 9.00
N THR A 175 20.53 24.04 7.98
CA THR A 175 19.08 24.22 8.11
C THR A 175 18.32 22.99 7.65
N GLU A 176 17.29 22.63 8.42
CA GLU A 176 16.33 21.62 7.99
C GLU A 176 15.50 22.17 6.82
N LEU A 177 15.10 21.28 5.92
CA LEU A 177 14.17 21.62 4.86
C LEU A 177 12.73 21.72 5.40
N ASP A 178 11.90 22.52 4.76
CA ASP A 178 10.46 22.58 5.01
C ASP A 178 9.66 22.51 3.70
N PHE A 179 8.34 22.42 3.82
CA PHE A 179 7.43 22.32 2.67
C PHE A 179 7.46 23.55 1.78
N ALA A 180 7.58 24.76 2.36
CA ALA A 180 7.59 26.00 1.60
C ALA A 180 8.83 26.06 0.69
N LYS A 181 9.99 25.75 1.26
CA LYS A 181 11.27 25.67 0.54
C LYS A 181 11.29 24.55 -0.49
N ALA A 182 10.74 23.38 -0.17
CA ALA A 182 10.61 22.29 -1.14
C ALA A 182 9.68 22.67 -2.30
N GLY A 183 8.57 23.35 -2.02
CA GLY A 183 7.64 23.88 -3.02
C GLY A 183 8.28 24.93 -3.92
N GLU A 184 9.04 25.86 -3.34
CA GLU A 184 9.81 26.87 -4.08
C GLU A 184 10.81 26.21 -5.05
N ALA A 185 11.56 25.20 -4.59
CA ALA A 185 12.49 24.47 -5.45
C ALA A 185 11.79 23.78 -6.63
N LEU A 186 10.61 23.19 -6.41
CA LEU A 186 9.84 22.55 -7.49
C LEU A 186 9.13 23.56 -8.40
N ASN A 187 8.77 24.75 -7.90
CA ASN A 187 8.31 25.85 -8.76
C ASN A 187 9.44 26.32 -9.69
N GLU A 188 10.66 26.48 -9.15
CA GLU A 188 11.82 26.83 -9.96
C GLU A 188 12.21 25.73 -10.95
N LEU A 189 11.99 24.45 -10.63
CA LEU A 189 12.09 23.36 -11.62
C LEU A 189 11.15 23.61 -12.80
N MET A 190 9.86 23.89 -12.55
CA MET A 190 8.88 24.10 -13.61
C MET A 190 9.22 25.34 -14.45
N LYS A 191 9.62 26.44 -13.82
CA LYS A 191 10.07 27.66 -14.51
C LYS A 191 11.34 27.42 -15.34
N ALA A 192 12.30 26.67 -14.81
CA ALA A 192 13.51 26.29 -15.54
C ALA A 192 13.21 25.43 -16.77
N LEU A 193 12.11 24.67 -16.75
CA LEU A 193 11.58 23.94 -17.91
C LEU A 193 10.72 24.80 -18.85
N GLY A 194 10.62 26.11 -18.59
CA GLY A 194 9.88 27.06 -19.42
C GLY A 194 8.38 27.12 -19.14
N PHE A 195 7.92 26.55 -18.02
CA PHE A 195 6.50 26.52 -17.65
C PHE A 195 6.17 27.64 -16.65
N ASP A 196 5.56 28.71 -17.14
CA ASP A 196 5.03 29.84 -16.37
C ASP A 196 3.55 29.65 -15.96
N ALA A 197 2.93 28.57 -16.44
CA ALA A 197 1.61 28.11 -16.08
C ALA A 197 1.56 26.57 -16.06
N TYR A 198 1.22 25.96 -14.92
CA TYR A 198 1.13 24.51 -14.81
C TYR A 198 0.11 24.06 -13.76
N ILE A 199 -0.19 22.75 -13.76
CA ILE A 199 -1.06 22.09 -12.78
C ILE A 199 -0.21 21.23 -11.86
N ALA A 200 -0.48 21.26 -10.56
CA ALA A 200 0.21 20.42 -9.58
C ALA A 200 -0.71 19.31 -9.05
N GLN A 201 -0.14 18.11 -8.86
CA GLN A 201 -0.82 16.98 -8.26
C GLN A 201 0.05 16.37 -7.17
N GLY A 202 -0.57 15.99 -6.05
CA GLY A 202 0.13 15.27 -5.01
C GLY A 202 -0.77 14.60 -3.98
N GLY A 203 -0.21 13.55 -3.38
CA GLY A 203 -0.72 12.88 -2.19
C GLY A 203 0.42 12.67 -1.20
N ASP A 204 0.10 12.30 0.04
CA ASP A 204 1.04 12.09 1.14
C ASP A 204 1.94 13.34 1.35
N VAL A 205 3.26 13.23 1.53
CA VAL A 205 4.17 14.39 1.57
C VAL A 205 4.01 15.25 0.31
N GLY A 206 3.72 14.64 -0.84
CA GLY A 206 3.44 15.33 -2.09
C GLY A 206 2.21 16.24 -2.02
N SER A 207 1.23 15.99 -1.15
CA SER A 207 0.08 16.89 -0.96
C SER A 207 0.51 18.18 -0.26
N GLY A 208 1.37 18.09 0.76
CA GLY A 208 1.93 19.28 1.43
C GLY A 208 2.81 20.10 0.50
N ILE A 209 3.58 19.44 -0.36
CA ILE A 209 4.37 20.11 -1.41
C ILE A 209 3.45 20.76 -2.46
N THR A 210 2.38 20.08 -2.88
CA THR A 210 1.41 20.63 -3.83
C THR A 210 0.72 21.87 -3.26
N ALA A 211 0.39 21.86 -1.96
CA ALA A 211 -0.14 23.05 -1.28
C ALA A 211 0.89 24.19 -1.20
N ALA A 212 2.17 23.87 -0.97
CA ALA A 212 3.25 24.86 -1.02
C ALA A 212 3.40 25.49 -2.42
N ILE A 213 3.43 24.65 -3.45
CA ILE A 213 3.50 25.05 -4.86
C ILE A 213 2.30 25.93 -5.24
N ALA A 214 1.12 25.63 -4.71
CA ALA A 214 -0.09 26.40 -4.96
C ALA A 214 -0.01 27.85 -4.47
N THR A 215 0.98 28.24 -3.67
CA THR A 215 1.20 29.64 -3.28
C THR A 215 1.85 30.47 -4.38
N HIS A 216 2.48 29.82 -5.37
CA HIS A 216 3.14 30.50 -6.50
C HIS A 216 2.16 30.78 -7.65
N ASP A 217 2.28 31.93 -8.28
CA ASP A 217 1.37 32.34 -9.37
C ASP A 217 1.42 31.40 -10.56
N GLU A 218 2.56 30.76 -10.83
CA GLU A 218 2.74 29.83 -11.94
C GLU A 218 1.87 28.56 -11.80
N CYS A 219 1.56 28.13 -10.58
CA CYS A 219 0.64 27.02 -10.35
C CYS A 219 -0.81 27.49 -10.53
N LYS A 220 -1.52 26.97 -11.54
CA LYS A 220 -2.88 27.44 -11.91
C LYS A 220 -4.01 26.61 -11.33
N ALA A 221 -3.78 25.33 -11.04
CA ALA A 221 -4.76 24.43 -10.43
C ALA A 221 -4.05 23.31 -9.67
N VAL A 222 -4.75 22.71 -8.72
CA VAL A 222 -4.23 21.59 -7.92
C VAL A 222 -5.16 20.39 -7.93
N HIS A 223 -4.58 19.20 -7.84
CA HIS A 223 -5.33 17.95 -7.64
C HIS A 223 -4.73 17.15 -6.48
N PHE A 224 -5.59 16.68 -5.58
CA PHE A 224 -5.20 15.87 -4.44
C PHE A 224 -5.85 14.49 -4.50
N ASN A 225 -5.14 13.48 -4.02
CA ASN A 225 -5.72 12.16 -3.74
C ASN A 225 -5.78 11.83 -2.24
N ASN A 226 -5.12 12.63 -1.40
CA ASN A 226 -5.27 12.70 0.04
C ASN A 226 -4.67 14.03 0.53
N PHE A 227 -4.97 14.43 1.77
CA PHE A 227 -4.20 15.40 2.53
C PHE A 227 -4.64 15.39 4.00
N LEU A 228 -3.78 15.87 4.89
CA LEU A 228 -4.05 15.92 6.32
C LEU A 228 -4.73 17.22 6.72
N LEU A 229 -5.86 17.11 7.41
CA LEU A 229 -6.41 18.18 8.23
C LEU A 229 -5.72 18.19 9.61
N THR A 230 -5.64 19.35 10.27
CA THR A 230 -5.28 19.45 11.69
C THR A 230 -6.45 19.00 12.58
N ALA A 231 -6.22 18.86 13.89
CA ALA A 231 -7.30 18.56 14.83
C ALA A 231 -8.34 19.69 14.89
N SER A 232 -7.89 20.95 14.82
CA SER A 232 -8.77 22.13 14.82
C SER A 232 -9.56 22.24 13.52
N GLU A 233 -8.94 21.99 12.37
CA GLU A 233 -9.64 21.96 11.07
C GLU A 233 -10.69 20.83 11.01
N ARG A 234 -10.38 19.62 11.54
CA ARG A 234 -11.36 18.54 11.63
C ARG A 234 -12.55 18.89 12.53
N ALA A 235 -12.30 19.57 13.66
CA ALA A 235 -13.35 19.93 14.60
C ALA A 235 -14.42 20.85 13.98
N VAL A 236 -14.05 21.71 13.03
CA VAL A 236 -14.99 22.61 12.32
C VAL A 236 -16.02 21.84 11.49
N VAL A 237 -15.64 20.70 10.92
CA VAL A 237 -16.48 19.92 9.99
C VAL A 237 -17.02 18.63 10.61
N ALA A 238 -16.72 18.35 11.88
CA ALA A 238 -17.05 17.10 12.55
C ALA A 238 -18.57 16.84 12.63
N ASP A 239 -19.37 17.91 12.76
CA ASP A 239 -20.83 17.82 12.87
C ASP A 239 -21.56 17.87 11.52
N LEU A 240 -20.82 17.99 10.40
CA LEU A 240 -21.45 18.00 9.08
C LEU A 240 -21.98 16.61 8.72
N PRO A 241 -23.17 16.51 8.10
CA PRO A 241 -23.68 15.24 7.65
C PRO A 241 -22.73 14.63 6.60
N VAL A 242 -22.44 13.35 6.78
CA VAL A 242 -21.67 12.52 5.85
C VAL A 242 -22.53 11.35 5.39
N THR A 243 -22.26 10.86 4.18
CA THR A 243 -22.86 9.62 3.68
C THR A 243 -22.33 8.40 4.44
N PRO A 244 -23.05 7.27 4.47
CA PRO A 244 -22.53 6.04 5.11
C PRO A 244 -21.18 5.58 4.54
N GLU A 245 -20.94 5.79 3.25
CA GLU A 245 -19.67 5.48 2.60
C GLU A 245 -18.54 6.40 3.10
N GLU A 246 -18.82 7.69 3.26
CA GLU A 246 -17.87 8.64 3.84
C GLU A 246 -17.60 8.33 5.32
N GLU A 247 -18.63 7.95 6.09
CA GLU A 247 -18.48 7.55 7.49
C GLU A 247 -17.53 6.35 7.62
N GLN A 248 -17.65 5.35 6.74
CA GLN A 248 -16.73 4.21 6.72
C GLN A 248 -15.28 4.64 6.41
N SER A 249 -15.11 5.52 5.43
CA SER A 249 -13.79 6.06 5.05
C SER A 249 -13.17 6.90 6.18
N LEU A 250 -13.97 7.72 6.86
CA LEU A 250 -13.54 8.52 8.01
C LEU A 250 -13.20 7.64 9.22
N ALA A 251 -13.96 6.57 9.45
CA ALA A 251 -13.67 5.60 10.52
C ALA A 251 -12.34 4.86 10.26
N LEU A 252 -12.06 4.49 9.00
CA LEU A 252 -10.76 3.94 8.61
C LEU A 252 -9.62 4.92 8.90
N ALA A 253 -9.79 6.20 8.50
CA ALA A 253 -8.81 7.23 8.75
C ALA A 253 -8.57 7.48 10.24
N ALA A 254 -9.63 7.50 11.05
CA ALA A 254 -9.53 7.63 12.51
C ALA A 254 -8.79 6.44 13.15
N SER A 255 -9.08 5.22 12.70
CA SER A 255 -8.39 4.01 13.17
C SER A 255 -6.89 4.03 12.83
N TYR A 256 -6.55 4.47 11.61
CA TYR A 256 -5.16 4.64 11.20
C TYR A 256 -4.44 5.72 12.03
N LEU A 257 -5.08 6.88 12.27
CA LEU A 257 -4.48 7.94 13.09
C LEU A 257 -4.17 7.45 14.51
N TYR A 258 -5.01 6.57 15.07
CA TYR A 258 -4.83 5.99 16.39
C TYR A 258 -3.71 4.93 16.45
N SER A 259 -3.63 4.03 15.47
CA SER A 259 -2.77 2.83 15.56
C SER A 259 -1.62 2.77 14.55
N GLY A 260 -1.74 3.45 13.41
CA GLY A 260 -0.80 3.40 12.28
C GLY A 260 0.24 4.53 12.22
N THR A 261 0.21 5.47 13.16
CA THR A 261 1.06 6.69 13.12
C THR A 261 2.36 6.60 13.91
N GLY A 262 2.70 5.43 14.46
CA GLY A 262 3.94 5.24 15.24
C GLY A 262 5.21 5.62 14.47
N TYR A 263 5.25 5.35 13.17
CA TYR A 263 6.36 5.75 12.32
C TYR A 263 6.47 7.27 12.18
N MET A 264 5.34 7.99 12.10
CA MET A 264 5.32 9.45 11.97
C MET A 264 5.89 10.11 13.23
N LEU A 265 5.53 9.58 14.40
CA LEU A 265 6.05 10.05 15.69
C LEU A 265 7.57 9.86 15.79
N GLU A 266 8.07 8.67 15.45
CA GLU A 266 9.51 8.38 15.50
C GLU A 266 10.29 9.27 14.52
N GLN A 267 9.81 9.37 13.27
CA GLN A 267 10.45 10.21 12.25
C GLN A 267 10.36 11.71 12.58
N GLY A 268 9.25 12.16 13.17
CA GLY A 268 9.06 13.57 13.52
C GLY A 268 9.82 14.02 14.76
N THR A 269 10.10 13.11 15.71
CA THR A 269 10.73 13.47 17.00
C THR A 269 12.18 13.04 17.13
N LYS A 270 12.57 11.93 16.50
CA LYS A 270 13.92 11.35 16.55
C LYS A 270 14.48 11.06 15.15
N PRO A 271 14.37 11.98 14.17
CA PRO A 271 14.78 11.74 12.78
C PRO A 271 16.23 11.29 12.64
N SER A 272 17.15 11.89 13.41
CA SER A 272 18.57 11.50 13.41
C SER A 272 18.78 10.07 13.90
N THR A 273 18.12 9.67 15.00
CA THR A 273 18.25 8.33 15.57
C THR A 273 17.74 7.28 14.60
N ILE A 274 16.50 7.41 14.12
CA ILE A 274 15.92 6.42 13.21
C ILE A 274 16.67 6.37 11.88
N SER A 275 17.18 7.52 11.40
CA SER A 275 18.06 7.59 10.23
C SER A 275 19.30 6.72 10.41
N LEU A 276 20.04 6.88 11.51
CA LEU A 276 21.24 6.10 11.79
C LEU A 276 20.92 4.60 11.91
N VAL A 277 19.78 4.23 12.52
CA VAL A 277 19.35 2.84 12.65
C VAL A 277 19.07 2.23 11.27
N LEU A 278 18.22 2.83 10.44
CA LEU A 278 17.82 2.23 9.17
C LEU A 278 18.91 2.32 8.09
N MET A 279 19.75 3.37 8.12
CA MET A 279 20.87 3.50 7.20
C MET A 279 22.04 2.57 7.55
N SER A 280 22.06 1.97 8.73
CA SER A 280 23.09 1.01 9.12
C SER A 280 22.89 -0.39 8.53
N ASN A 281 21.65 -0.76 8.19
CA ASN A 281 21.31 -2.11 7.78
C ASN A 281 20.10 -2.15 6.81
N PRO A 282 20.26 -2.72 5.59
CA PRO A 282 19.16 -2.78 4.61
C PRO A 282 17.98 -3.65 5.07
N LEU A 283 18.23 -4.65 5.91
CA LEU A 283 17.19 -5.50 6.47
C LEU A 283 16.39 -4.75 7.55
N ALA A 284 17.01 -3.86 8.31
CA ALA A 284 16.27 -2.94 9.19
C ALA A 284 15.38 -1.99 8.38
N MET A 285 15.91 -1.46 7.26
CA MET A 285 15.13 -0.62 6.35
C MET A 285 13.94 -1.38 5.72
N LEU A 286 14.12 -2.65 5.34
CA LEU A 286 13.02 -3.50 4.87
C LEU A 286 11.93 -3.69 5.95
N GLY A 287 12.33 -3.86 7.21
CA GLY A 287 11.39 -4.05 8.31
C GLY A 287 10.56 -2.81 8.61
N TRP A 288 11.08 -1.63 8.27
CA TRP A 288 10.39 -0.36 8.48
C TRP A 288 9.60 0.09 7.24
N ILE A 289 10.26 0.21 6.09
CA ILE A 289 9.65 0.67 4.84
C ILE A 289 8.79 -0.44 4.21
N GLY A 290 9.31 -1.66 4.16
CA GLY A 290 8.63 -2.76 3.48
C GLY A 290 7.34 -3.18 4.19
N ALA A 291 7.32 -3.09 5.52
CA ALA A 291 6.14 -3.35 6.34
C ALA A 291 4.97 -2.43 5.99
N MET A 292 5.23 -1.13 5.75
CA MET A 292 4.20 -0.17 5.32
C MET A 292 3.50 -0.62 4.03
N TYR A 293 4.25 -1.13 3.05
CA TYR A 293 3.66 -1.66 1.82
C TYR A 293 2.93 -2.98 2.05
N ALA A 294 3.49 -3.89 2.85
CA ALA A 294 2.91 -5.20 3.12
C ALA A 294 1.58 -5.10 3.90
N GLU A 295 1.46 -4.13 4.81
CA GLU A 295 0.29 -3.90 5.65
C GLU A 295 -0.82 -3.14 4.93
N GLY A 296 -0.47 -2.04 4.25
CA GLY A 296 -1.44 -1.14 3.64
C GLY A 296 -1.98 -1.60 2.28
N THR A 297 -1.27 -2.51 1.61
CA THR A 297 -1.55 -2.84 0.21
C THR A 297 -1.22 -4.29 -0.12
N ASN A 298 -2.00 -4.94 -1.00
CA ASN A 298 -1.62 -6.22 -1.60
C ASN A 298 -0.51 -6.02 -2.67
N THR A 299 0.56 -5.32 -2.29
CA THR A 299 1.65 -4.93 -3.18
C THR A 299 2.57 -6.12 -3.40
N PRO A 300 2.87 -6.46 -4.66
CA PRO A 300 3.80 -7.54 -4.97
C PRO A 300 5.16 -7.33 -4.30
N LEU A 301 5.73 -8.39 -3.73
CA LEU A 301 6.99 -8.33 -2.99
C LEU A 301 8.14 -7.73 -3.82
N ASN A 302 8.21 -8.01 -5.12
CA ASN A 302 9.22 -7.41 -6.00
C ASN A 302 9.11 -5.86 -6.07
N VAL A 303 7.89 -5.31 -6.00
CA VAL A 303 7.65 -3.86 -5.95
C VAL A 303 8.05 -3.28 -4.60
N ILE A 304 7.92 -4.05 -3.52
CA ILE A 304 8.42 -3.63 -2.20
C ILE A 304 9.95 -3.60 -2.22
N LEU A 305 10.59 -4.69 -2.67
CA LEU A 305 12.04 -4.80 -2.70
C LEU A 305 12.70 -3.77 -3.62
N GLN A 306 12.07 -3.41 -4.76
CA GLN A 306 12.60 -2.34 -5.61
C GLN A 306 12.56 -0.98 -4.90
N GLN A 307 11.50 -0.67 -4.14
CA GLN A 307 11.39 0.61 -3.42
C GLN A 307 12.36 0.69 -2.25
N VAL A 308 12.49 -0.39 -1.46
CA VAL A 308 13.48 -0.42 -0.38
C VAL A 308 14.90 -0.35 -0.94
N SER A 309 15.20 -1.06 -2.04
CA SER A 309 16.49 -0.98 -2.73
C SER A 309 16.77 0.42 -3.24
N TRP A 310 15.76 1.10 -3.81
CA TRP A 310 15.87 2.50 -4.24
C TRP A 310 16.31 3.38 -3.07
N TYR A 311 15.57 3.35 -1.95
CA TYR A 311 15.90 4.13 -0.75
C TYR A 311 17.31 3.84 -0.21
N TRP A 312 17.74 2.58 -0.26
CA TRP A 312 19.08 2.16 0.16
C TRP A 312 20.17 2.78 -0.74
N TYR A 313 20.09 2.56 -2.06
CA TYR A 313 21.13 3.02 -2.99
C TYR A 313 21.22 4.54 -3.07
N THR A 314 20.10 5.25 -2.92
CA THR A 314 20.06 6.72 -2.95
C THR A 314 20.22 7.38 -1.58
N LYS A 315 20.41 6.57 -0.52
CA LYS A 315 20.53 7.01 0.87
C LYS A 315 19.40 7.96 1.28
N SER A 316 18.19 7.70 0.78
CA SER A 316 17.08 8.64 0.87
C SER A 316 16.49 8.71 2.26
N PHE A 317 16.41 7.58 2.97
CA PHE A 317 15.83 7.56 4.32
C PHE A 317 16.56 8.55 5.24
N GLY A 318 17.90 8.62 5.15
CA GLY A 318 18.68 9.52 6.00
C GLY A 318 18.52 11.02 5.72
N ARG A 319 17.77 11.41 4.68
CA ARG A 319 17.56 12.81 4.27
C ARG A 319 16.07 13.21 4.20
N SER A 320 15.15 12.25 4.15
CA SER A 320 13.73 12.46 3.81
C SER A 320 12.80 12.76 5.00
N MET A 321 13.32 12.83 6.23
CA MET A 321 12.48 12.90 7.45
C MET A 321 11.93 14.29 7.77
N TRP A 322 12.39 15.33 7.06
CA TRP A 322 12.00 16.71 7.30
C TRP A 322 10.48 16.90 7.26
N ALA A 323 9.78 16.23 6.34
CA ALA A 323 8.33 16.32 6.20
C ALA A 323 7.58 15.88 7.48
N TYR A 324 8.09 14.85 8.17
CA TYR A 324 7.51 14.34 9.41
C TYR A 324 7.84 15.21 10.61
N ARG A 325 9.01 15.86 10.65
CA ARG A 325 9.32 16.83 11.71
C ARG A 325 8.41 18.06 11.60
N ASN A 326 8.23 18.59 10.39
CA ASN A 326 7.29 19.66 10.11
C ASN A 326 5.84 19.24 10.44
N GLY A 327 5.43 18.03 10.05
CA GLY A 327 4.10 17.51 10.34
C GLY A 327 3.83 17.19 11.81
N TRP A 328 4.83 16.71 12.54
CA TRP A 328 4.74 16.52 13.99
C TRP A 328 4.52 17.85 14.71
N GLU A 329 5.27 18.89 14.33
CA GLU A 329 5.07 20.24 14.88
C GLU A 329 3.67 20.80 14.52
N ALA A 330 3.22 20.63 13.28
CA ALA A 330 1.91 21.11 12.82
C ALA A 330 0.73 20.37 13.46
N LEU A 331 0.68 19.06 13.32
CA LEU A 331 -0.52 18.25 13.57
C LEU A 331 -0.67 17.84 15.03
N LEU A 332 0.45 17.66 15.74
CA LEU A 332 0.48 17.04 17.06
C LEU A 332 0.93 18.01 18.16
N ARG A 333 1.51 19.16 17.79
CA ARG A 333 1.79 20.29 18.70
C ARG A 333 1.00 21.57 18.39
N ASP A 334 0.15 21.55 17.35
CA ASP A 334 -0.64 22.69 16.88
C ASP A 334 0.21 23.95 16.61
N VAL A 335 1.46 23.75 16.16
CA VAL A 335 2.32 24.85 15.73
C VAL A 335 1.88 25.25 14.32
N LYS A 336 1.23 26.41 14.23
CA LYS A 336 0.75 26.96 12.96
C LYS A 336 1.89 27.15 11.96
N ASP A 337 1.53 27.15 10.68
CA ASP A 337 2.39 27.52 9.54
C ASP A 337 3.58 26.58 9.27
N ARG A 338 3.58 25.36 9.85
CA ARG A 338 4.61 24.33 9.59
C ARG A 338 4.34 23.43 8.38
N ILE A 339 3.06 23.24 8.05
CA ILE A 339 2.64 22.61 6.79
C ILE A 339 1.72 23.60 6.08
N PRO A 340 1.98 23.95 4.81
CA PRO A 340 1.02 24.68 3.98
C PRO A 340 -0.31 23.94 3.93
N SER A 341 -1.36 24.55 4.47
CA SER A 341 -2.69 23.94 4.49
C SER A 341 -3.31 24.02 3.10
N PRO A 342 -3.76 22.89 2.50
CA PRO A 342 -4.56 22.93 1.28
C PRO A 342 -5.79 23.84 1.41
N LEU A 343 -6.31 24.03 2.63
CA LEU A 343 -7.46 24.91 2.91
C LEU A 343 -7.17 26.39 2.66
N ALA A 344 -5.89 26.80 2.63
CA ALA A 344 -5.50 28.17 2.32
C ALA A 344 -5.62 28.50 0.82
N ILE A 345 -5.87 27.51 -0.04
CA ILE A 345 -6.00 27.68 -1.49
C ILE A 345 -7.42 28.20 -1.81
N THR A 346 -7.57 29.52 -1.80
CA THR A 346 -8.86 30.19 -1.92
C THR A 346 -9.14 30.81 -3.29
N ASN A 347 -8.19 30.74 -4.23
CA ASN A 347 -8.29 31.41 -5.52
C ASN A 347 -7.92 30.54 -6.74
N LYS A 348 -7.83 29.21 -6.57
CA LYS A 348 -7.42 28.28 -7.63
C LYS A 348 -8.38 27.10 -7.71
N PRO A 349 -8.66 26.55 -8.90
CA PRO A 349 -9.44 25.32 -9.03
C PRO A 349 -8.77 24.14 -8.31
N ILE A 350 -9.56 23.40 -7.55
CA ILE A 350 -9.16 22.24 -6.77
C ILE A 350 -9.89 21.00 -7.28
N GLY A 351 -9.13 19.93 -7.52
CA GLY A 351 -9.64 18.59 -7.76
C GLY A 351 -9.31 17.63 -6.62
N TYR A 352 -10.20 16.69 -6.35
CA TYR A 352 -9.96 15.63 -5.37
C TYR A 352 -10.36 14.25 -5.92
N SER A 353 -9.56 13.22 -5.64
CA SER A 353 -9.90 11.82 -5.92
C SER A 353 -9.84 10.97 -4.66
N SER A 354 -11.00 10.49 -4.21
CA SER A 354 -11.14 9.68 -3.01
C SER A 354 -11.03 8.19 -3.32
N PHE A 355 -10.16 7.49 -2.60
CA PHE A 355 -9.92 6.05 -2.73
C PHE A 355 -10.33 5.31 -1.44
N PRO A 356 -11.00 4.14 -1.53
CA PRO A 356 -11.60 3.49 -0.34
C PRO A 356 -10.61 2.96 0.70
N ALA A 357 -9.35 2.76 0.31
CA ALA A 357 -8.28 2.27 1.20
C ALA A 357 -7.31 3.39 1.62
N GLU A 358 -7.60 4.63 1.22
CA GLU A 358 -6.80 5.78 1.64
C GLU A 358 -7.07 6.08 3.12
N VAL A 359 -6.00 6.06 3.90
CA VAL A 359 -6.04 6.21 5.35
C VAL A 359 -5.99 7.67 5.80
N LEU A 360 -5.71 8.60 4.88
CA LEU A 360 -5.75 10.05 5.09
C LEU A 360 -6.82 10.72 4.22
N THR A 361 -7.96 10.05 4.04
CA THR A 361 -9.06 10.53 3.19
C THR A 361 -9.82 11.70 3.83
N VAL A 362 -10.39 12.56 2.98
CA VAL A 362 -11.26 13.67 3.37
C VAL A 362 -12.61 13.47 2.70
N ALA A 363 -13.69 13.52 3.48
CA ALA A 363 -15.05 13.37 2.97
C ALA A 363 -15.39 14.46 1.95
N LYS A 364 -16.24 14.15 0.98
CA LYS A 364 -16.71 15.12 -0.02
C LYS A 364 -17.43 16.28 0.65
N SER A 365 -18.30 15.99 1.62
CA SER A 365 -19.03 17.05 2.34
C SER A 365 -18.09 18.01 3.08
N TRP A 366 -16.98 17.51 3.62
CA TRP A 366 -15.94 18.35 4.24
C TRP A 366 -15.20 19.19 3.20
N LEU A 367 -14.88 18.62 2.03
CA LEU A 367 -14.27 19.36 0.93
C LEU A 367 -15.19 20.47 0.40
N GLU A 368 -16.48 20.18 0.24
CA GLU A 368 -17.48 21.17 -0.19
C GLU A 368 -17.66 22.31 0.82
N HIS A 369 -17.54 22.02 2.12
CA HIS A 369 -17.54 23.05 3.16
C HIS A 369 -16.32 23.97 3.07
N TRP A 370 -15.13 23.39 2.92
CA TRP A 370 -13.88 24.15 2.91
C TRP A 370 -13.61 24.85 1.57
N PHE A 371 -14.11 24.31 0.48
CA PHE A 371 -13.88 24.80 -0.88
C PHE A 371 -15.19 25.00 -1.65
N PRO A 372 -16.12 25.84 -1.15
CA PRO A 372 -17.47 25.96 -1.71
C PRO A 372 -17.47 26.46 -3.16
N GLU A 373 -16.50 27.29 -3.52
CA GLU A 373 -16.39 27.89 -4.86
C GLU A 373 -15.29 27.27 -5.72
N ASN A 374 -14.31 26.60 -5.09
CA ASN A 374 -13.08 26.17 -5.76
C ASN A 374 -12.96 24.66 -5.98
N LEU A 375 -13.78 23.84 -5.31
CA LEU A 375 -13.84 22.40 -5.58
C LEU A 375 -14.58 22.15 -6.91
N VAL A 376 -13.83 22.20 -8.01
CA VAL A 376 -14.39 22.04 -9.37
C VAL A 376 -14.40 20.59 -9.83
N PHE A 377 -13.70 19.69 -9.14
CA PHE A 377 -13.66 18.27 -9.46
C PHE A 377 -13.61 17.41 -8.21
N PHE A 378 -14.51 16.42 -8.14
CA PHE A 378 -14.46 15.36 -7.14
C PHE A 378 -14.75 14.01 -7.80
N ARG A 379 -13.98 12.99 -7.45
CA ARG A 379 -14.25 11.62 -7.88
C ARG A 379 -14.01 10.63 -6.75
N ALA A 380 -15.07 9.94 -6.31
CA ALA A 380 -14.93 8.75 -5.47
C ALA A 380 -14.74 7.52 -6.36
N HIS A 381 -13.78 6.67 -5.98
CA HIS A 381 -13.49 5.41 -6.65
C HIS A 381 -14.00 4.26 -5.78
N ASP A 382 -14.63 3.23 -6.37
CA ASP A 382 -15.09 2.04 -5.64
C ASP A 382 -14.03 0.93 -5.62
N LYS A 383 -14.13 -0.04 -4.70
CA LYS A 383 -13.27 -1.25 -4.74
C LYS A 383 -13.41 -2.01 -6.06
N ALA A 384 -14.56 -1.88 -6.73
CA ALA A 384 -14.78 -2.43 -8.07
C ALA A 384 -13.95 -1.74 -9.15
N TRP A 385 -13.53 -0.48 -8.98
CA TRP A 385 -12.56 0.17 -9.86
C TRP A 385 -11.23 -0.57 -9.83
N LYS A 386 -10.76 -0.99 -8.64
CA LYS A 386 -9.55 -1.79 -8.52
C LYS A 386 -9.72 -3.14 -9.21
N ALA A 387 -10.89 -3.77 -9.09
CA ALA A 387 -11.20 -5.00 -9.80
C ALA A 387 -11.27 -4.81 -11.34
N ARG A 388 -11.84 -3.68 -11.82
CA ARG A 388 -11.88 -3.30 -13.25
C ARG A 388 -10.47 -3.00 -13.76
N TRP A 389 -9.68 -2.22 -13.03
CA TRP A 389 -8.30 -1.90 -13.36
C TRP A 389 -7.41 -3.14 -13.39
N LEU A 390 -7.51 -4.03 -12.39
CA LEU A 390 -6.80 -5.32 -12.40
C LEU A 390 -7.21 -6.17 -13.61
N LYS A 391 -8.51 -6.24 -13.91
CA LYS A 391 -9.04 -6.98 -15.07
C LYS A 391 -8.59 -6.38 -16.41
N GLU A 392 -8.54 -5.06 -16.53
CA GLU A 392 -8.07 -4.34 -17.72
C GLU A 392 -6.55 -4.41 -17.89
N ARG A 393 -5.80 -4.38 -16.79
CA ARG A 393 -4.35 -4.61 -16.75
C ARG A 393 -4.01 -6.03 -17.20
N ASP A 394 -4.71 -7.02 -16.67
CA ASP A 394 -4.48 -8.43 -17.01
C ASP A 394 -4.96 -8.75 -18.46
N GLY A 395 -5.89 -7.95 -19.01
CA GLY A 395 -6.29 -7.98 -20.42
C GLY A 395 -5.29 -7.35 -21.39
N ARG A 396 -4.37 -6.50 -20.90
CA ARG A 396 -3.24 -5.93 -21.67
C ARG A 396 -1.97 -6.75 -21.45
N ALA A 397 -2.07 -8.06 -21.65
CA ALA A 397 -0.90 -8.91 -21.75
C ALA A 397 -0.02 -8.41 -22.89
N ILE A 398 1.01 -7.63 -22.54
CA ILE A 398 2.26 -7.56 -23.30
C ILE A 398 2.61 -9.01 -23.60
N THR A 399 2.68 -9.35 -24.88
CA THR A 399 3.22 -10.62 -25.36
C THR A 399 4.63 -10.79 -24.79
N ARG A 400 4.73 -11.43 -23.62
CA ARG A 400 5.91 -12.15 -23.18
C ARG A 400 5.71 -13.61 -23.62
N PRO A 401 6.73 -14.27 -24.19
CA PRO A 401 6.60 -15.65 -24.65
C PRO A 401 6.08 -16.53 -23.54
N ALA A 402 5.07 -17.33 -23.84
CA ALA A 402 4.40 -18.24 -22.93
C ALA A 402 5.22 -19.52 -22.72
N ASP A 403 6.53 -19.39 -22.49
CA ASP A 403 7.45 -20.53 -22.51
C ASP A 403 7.97 -20.93 -21.11
N ASP A 404 7.59 -20.21 -20.04
CA ASP A 404 8.02 -20.54 -18.66
C ASP A 404 6.93 -21.18 -17.78
N PHE A 405 5.77 -21.51 -18.34
CA PHE A 405 4.70 -22.20 -17.59
C PHE A 405 4.79 -23.73 -17.58
N ASP A 406 5.77 -24.32 -18.27
CA ASP A 406 5.96 -25.78 -18.35
C ASP A 406 6.88 -26.37 -17.26
N HIS A 407 7.37 -25.54 -16.32
CA HIS A 407 8.24 -26.00 -15.23
C HIS A 407 7.62 -25.93 -13.81
N GLN A 408 6.30 -25.75 -13.70
CA GLN A 408 5.59 -25.82 -12.40
C GLN A 408 4.48 -26.87 -12.27
N GLN A 409 4.38 -27.85 -13.18
CA GLN A 409 3.37 -28.90 -13.03
C GLN A 409 3.64 -29.91 -11.90
N GLU A 410 4.83 -29.96 -11.29
CA GLU A 410 5.14 -30.97 -10.27
C GLU A 410 4.75 -30.63 -8.82
N THR A 411 4.07 -29.50 -8.53
CA THR A 411 3.74 -29.14 -7.13
C THR A 411 2.27 -28.94 -6.79
N LEU A 412 1.34 -29.22 -7.70
CA LEU A 412 -0.08 -29.21 -7.37
C LEU A 412 -0.55 -30.64 -7.06
N PHE A 413 -0.94 -30.85 -5.80
CA PHE A 413 -1.45 -32.08 -5.18
C PHE A 413 -0.40 -33.13 -4.75
N ARG A 414 0.29 -32.87 -3.63
CA ARG A 414 0.95 -33.97 -2.88
C ARG A 414 -0.07 -35.04 -2.52
N ASN A 415 0.26 -36.32 -2.73
CA ASN A 415 -0.59 -37.48 -2.40
C ASN A 415 -1.18 -37.44 -0.98
N GLU A 416 -0.44 -36.89 -0.03
CA GLU A 416 -0.89 -36.71 1.36
C GLU A 416 -2.11 -35.77 1.49
N THR A 417 -2.27 -34.81 0.58
CA THR A 417 -3.44 -33.91 0.57
C THR A 417 -4.69 -34.62 0.09
N LEU A 418 -4.56 -35.48 -0.92
CA LEU A 418 -5.69 -36.29 -1.40
C LEU A 418 -6.12 -37.32 -0.35
N ARG A 419 -5.15 -37.94 0.34
CA ARG A 419 -5.42 -38.94 1.39
C ARG A 419 -6.31 -38.47 2.53
N ARG A 420 -6.42 -37.17 2.77
CA ARG A 420 -7.32 -36.59 3.80
C ARG A 420 -8.81 -36.75 3.43
N HIS A 421 -9.09 -36.94 2.15
CA HIS A 421 -10.44 -37.06 1.61
C HIS A 421 -10.84 -38.52 1.39
N ASP A 422 -9.93 -39.47 1.62
CA ASP A 422 -10.18 -40.90 1.43
C ASP A 422 -11.33 -41.39 2.31
N GLY A 423 -12.36 -41.95 1.65
CA GLY A 423 -13.56 -42.46 2.32
C GLY A 423 -14.51 -41.38 2.86
N LEU A 424 -14.30 -40.10 2.53
CA LEU A 424 -15.27 -39.04 2.80
C LEU A 424 -16.28 -38.97 1.65
N SER A 425 -17.54 -38.69 2.00
CA SER A 425 -18.53 -38.27 1.00
C SER A 425 -18.12 -36.93 0.39
N LYS A 426 -18.71 -36.58 -0.76
CA LYS A 426 -18.47 -35.28 -1.40
C LYS A 426 -18.81 -34.12 -0.47
N ALA A 427 -19.87 -34.27 0.34
CA ALA A 427 -20.29 -33.27 1.32
C ALA A 427 -19.26 -33.11 2.45
N LYS A 428 -18.79 -34.21 3.05
CA LYS A 428 -17.76 -34.18 4.10
C LYS A 428 -16.43 -33.67 3.59
N SER A 429 -16.07 -34.04 2.36
CA SER A 429 -14.87 -33.55 1.68
C SER A 429 -14.94 -32.03 1.47
N SER A 430 -16.08 -31.51 1.00
CA SER A 430 -16.31 -30.07 0.85
C SER A 430 -16.29 -29.33 2.20
N LEU A 431 -16.94 -29.88 3.22
CA LEU A 431 -16.96 -29.29 4.56
C LEU A 431 -15.55 -29.26 5.18
N LEU A 432 -14.75 -30.32 5.01
CA LEU A 432 -13.37 -30.36 5.49
C LEU A 432 -12.52 -29.26 4.86
N ILE A 433 -12.72 -28.96 3.58
CA ILE A 433 -12.05 -27.85 2.90
C ILE A 433 -12.48 -26.52 3.52
N GLN A 434 -13.79 -26.29 3.65
CA GLN A 434 -14.34 -25.03 4.18
C GLN A 434 -13.89 -24.76 5.62
N ILE A 435 -13.81 -25.78 6.47
CA ILE A 435 -13.28 -25.65 7.84
C ILE A 435 -11.80 -25.25 7.80
N ARG A 436 -10.99 -25.88 6.93
CA ARG A 436 -9.55 -25.63 6.84
C ARG A 436 -9.20 -24.27 6.23
N THR A 437 -10.03 -23.76 5.34
CA THR A 437 -9.83 -22.44 4.71
C THR A 437 -10.50 -21.30 5.49
N GLY A 438 -11.35 -21.61 6.47
CA GLY A 438 -12.18 -20.62 7.16
C GLY A 438 -13.33 -20.07 6.31
N ALA A 439 -13.46 -20.50 5.04
CA ALA A 439 -14.53 -20.11 4.15
C ALA A 439 -15.77 -21.00 4.33
N ILE A 440 -16.35 -20.94 5.53
CA ILE A 440 -17.48 -21.76 5.97
C ILE A 440 -18.65 -20.86 6.36
N GLY A 441 -19.88 -21.24 6.05
CA GLY A 441 -21.08 -20.42 6.32
C GLY A 441 -21.48 -20.28 7.80
N LEU A 442 -20.53 -19.98 8.69
CA LEU A 442 -20.74 -19.60 10.09
C LEU A 442 -20.71 -18.08 10.24
N ARG A 443 -21.24 -17.54 11.36
CA ARG A 443 -21.40 -16.07 11.54
C ARG A 443 -20.10 -15.30 11.32
N ASP A 444 -18.97 -15.83 11.77
CA ASP A 444 -17.67 -15.18 11.59
C ASP A 444 -17.35 -14.84 10.13
N PHE A 445 -17.47 -15.84 9.26
CA PHE A 445 -17.19 -15.70 7.84
C PHE A 445 -18.25 -14.84 7.14
N LEU A 446 -19.54 -15.07 7.45
CA LEU A 446 -20.64 -14.33 6.83
C LEU A 446 -20.58 -12.83 7.19
N PHE A 447 -20.27 -12.51 8.44
CA PHE A 447 -20.03 -11.14 8.91
C PHE A 447 -18.84 -10.51 8.17
N THR A 448 -17.71 -11.23 8.07
CA THR A 448 -16.51 -10.74 7.36
C THR A 448 -16.77 -10.50 5.85
N ARG A 449 -17.79 -11.15 5.28
CA ARG A 449 -18.22 -10.95 3.89
C ARG A 449 -19.34 -9.93 3.72
N GLY A 450 -19.81 -9.31 4.81
CA GLY A 450 -20.84 -8.27 4.78
C GLY A 450 -22.23 -8.79 4.39
N VAL A 451 -22.58 -10.02 4.79
CA VAL A 451 -23.94 -10.54 4.60
C VAL A 451 -24.92 -9.72 5.44
N PRO A 452 -25.90 -9.00 4.84
CA PRO A 452 -26.70 -8.00 5.53
C PRO A 452 -27.44 -8.49 6.78
N GLU A 453 -27.86 -9.76 6.80
CA GLU A 453 -28.60 -10.37 7.91
C GLU A 453 -27.70 -10.81 9.08
N VAL A 454 -26.38 -10.78 8.91
CA VAL A 454 -25.40 -11.18 9.93
C VAL A 454 -24.75 -9.94 10.52
N LEU A 455 -25.37 -9.42 11.58
CA LEU A 455 -24.97 -8.17 12.23
C LEU A 455 -23.77 -8.28 13.18
N THR A 456 -23.33 -9.50 13.51
CA THR A 456 -22.23 -9.74 14.43
C THR A 456 -21.49 -11.05 14.09
N PRO A 457 -20.15 -11.09 14.22
CA PRO A 457 -19.38 -12.33 14.06
C PRO A 457 -19.42 -13.20 15.32
N ALA A 458 -19.97 -12.69 16.42
CA ALA A 458 -19.97 -13.35 17.72
C ALA A 458 -20.78 -14.65 17.70
N CYS A 459 -20.27 -15.66 18.42
CA CYS A 459 -21.05 -16.85 18.72
C CYS A 459 -22.14 -16.53 19.73
N GLU A 460 -23.28 -17.21 19.61
CA GLU A 460 -24.42 -17.09 20.53
C GLU A 460 -24.06 -17.49 21.97
N CYS A 461 -22.97 -18.22 22.18
CA CYS A 461 -22.50 -18.52 23.54
C CYS A 461 -21.88 -17.31 24.26
N GLY A 462 -21.71 -16.18 23.57
CA GLY A 462 -21.13 -14.94 24.14
C GLY A 462 -19.61 -14.91 24.22
N GLU A 463 -18.93 -16.00 23.86
CA GLU A 463 -17.49 -16.16 24.07
C GLU A 463 -16.75 -16.22 22.73
N GLY A 464 -16.46 -15.07 22.13
CA GLY A 464 -15.67 -14.99 20.89
C GLY A 464 -16.46 -15.21 19.60
N ARG A 465 -15.74 -15.37 18.49
CA ARG A 465 -16.30 -15.41 17.11
C ARG A 465 -16.80 -16.82 16.77
N GLU A 466 -17.90 -16.92 16.02
CA GLU A 466 -18.49 -18.21 15.63
C GLU A 466 -17.68 -18.87 14.50
N THR A 467 -16.57 -19.52 14.85
CA THR A 467 -15.76 -20.34 13.95
C THR A 467 -15.92 -21.83 14.23
N ALA A 468 -15.55 -22.70 13.29
CA ALA A 468 -15.56 -24.15 13.52
C ALA A 468 -14.61 -24.55 14.67
N GLU A 469 -13.46 -23.89 14.79
CA GLU A 469 -12.56 -24.07 15.94
C GLU A 469 -13.26 -23.69 17.24
N HIS A 470 -13.88 -22.52 17.28
CA HIS A 470 -14.62 -22.06 18.45
C HIS A 470 -15.72 -23.06 18.83
N LEU A 471 -16.56 -23.48 17.88
CA LEU A 471 -17.66 -24.42 18.11
C LEU A 471 -17.18 -25.77 18.66
N VAL A 472 -16.02 -26.27 18.21
CA VAL A 472 -15.51 -27.59 18.59
C VAL A 472 -14.67 -27.55 19.87
N VAL A 473 -13.88 -26.50 20.09
CA VAL A 473 -12.89 -26.45 21.17
C VAL A 473 -13.40 -25.64 22.37
N TRP A 474 -14.01 -24.48 22.12
CA TRP A 474 -14.17 -23.43 23.12
C TRP A 474 -15.61 -23.19 23.53
N CYS A 475 -16.57 -23.37 22.62
CA CYS A 475 -17.98 -22.98 22.78
C CYS A 475 -18.64 -23.62 24.01
N LEU A 476 -19.20 -22.76 24.87
CA LEU A 476 -19.88 -23.14 26.11
C LEU A 476 -21.38 -23.41 25.90
N ALA A 477 -21.96 -22.97 24.78
CA ALA A 477 -23.35 -23.22 24.38
C ALA A 477 -23.44 -23.68 22.92
N PRO A 478 -22.95 -24.90 22.59
CA PRO A 478 -23.08 -25.44 21.24
C PRO A 478 -24.56 -25.64 20.86
N PRO A 479 -24.90 -25.60 19.56
CA PRO A 479 -26.28 -25.48 19.08
C PRO A 479 -27.24 -26.62 19.52
N LEU A 480 -28.53 -26.30 19.47
CA LEU A 480 -29.66 -26.92 20.20
C LEU A 480 -29.86 -28.44 20.03
N THR A 481 -29.25 -29.10 19.05
CA THR A 481 -29.55 -30.52 18.72
C THR A 481 -28.64 -31.52 19.43
N ARG A 482 -27.34 -31.26 19.61
CA ARG A 482 -26.40 -32.18 20.30
C ARG A 482 -25.08 -31.51 20.70
N ARG A 483 -24.70 -31.64 21.97
CA ARG A 483 -23.41 -31.14 22.49
C ARG A 483 -22.22 -31.94 21.94
N TRP A 484 -21.17 -31.25 21.48
CA TRP A 484 -19.89 -31.90 21.15
C TRP A 484 -19.21 -32.39 22.43
N GLU A 485 -18.86 -33.68 22.49
CA GLU A 485 -18.36 -34.32 23.71
C GLU A 485 -16.88 -34.00 24.02
N ARG A 486 -16.21 -33.11 23.28
CA ARG A 486 -14.78 -32.72 23.43
C ARG A 486 -13.82 -33.91 23.60
N THR A 487 -14.22 -35.09 23.16
CA THR A 487 -13.46 -36.34 23.30
C THR A 487 -12.40 -36.43 22.21
N GLY A 488 -11.15 -36.15 22.59
CA GLY A 488 -9.97 -36.22 21.71
C GLY A 488 -9.58 -34.91 21.01
N ILE A 489 -10.35 -33.83 21.22
CA ILE A 489 -10.03 -32.47 20.74
C ILE A 489 -10.30 -31.50 21.89
N ARG A 490 -9.24 -31.03 22.57
CA ARG A 490 -9.36 -30.16 23.76
C ARG A 490 -8.72 -28.80 23.56
N THR A 491 -7.80 -28.69 22.62
CA THR A 491 -7.07 -27.46 22.31
C THR A 491 -7.17 -27.13 20.82
N ARG A 492 -6.86 -25.87 20.48
CA ARG A 492 -6.67 -25.43 19.09
C ARG A 492 -5.71 -26.34 18.33
N ARG A 493 -4.60 -26.73 18.97
CA ARG A 493 -3.59 -27.62 18.38
C ARG A 493 -4.16 -29.00 18.04
N ASP A 494 -4.99 -29.57 18.91
CA ASP A 494 -5.64 -30.86 18.65
C ASP A 494 -6.59 -30.76 17.46
N PHE A 495 -7.35 -29.67 17.38
CA PHE A 495 -8.31 -29.42 16.31
C PHE A 495 -7.63 -29.39 14.94
N TYR A 496 -6.57 -28.60 14.79
CA TYR A 496 -5.81 -28.56 13.54
C TYR A 496 -5.08 -29.88 13.25
N SER A 497 -4.57 -30.57 14.28
CA SER A 497 -3.94 -31.88 14.10
C SER A 497 -4.93 -32.92 13.55
N VAL A 498 -6.21 -32.86 13.97
CA VAL A 498 -7.28 -33.71 13.46
C VAL A 498 -7.65 -33.36 12.01
N LEU A 499 -7.81 -32.08 11.69
CA LEU A 499 -8.19 -31.63 10.34
C LEU A 499 -7.09 -31.87 9.28
N HIS A 500 -5.82 -31.87 9.70
CA HIS A 500 -4.68 -32.03 8.81
C HIS A 500 -4.06 -33.44 8.87
N GLY A 501 -4.48 -34.26 9.83
CA GLY A 501 -3.98 -35.61 10.04
C GLY A 501 -4.50 -36.62 9.00
N ILE A 502 -3.62 -37.54 8.61
CA ILE A 502 -3.92 -38.63 7.66
C ILE A 502 -3.84 -40.02 8.31
N ASN A 503 -3.52 -40.09 9.61
CA ASN A 503 -3.48 -41.36 10.32
C ASN A 503 -4.92 -41.82 10.71
N PRO A 504 -5.15 -43.12 10.94
CA PRO A 504 -6.49 -43.65 11.20
C PRO A 504 -7.23 -42.99 12.38
N THR A 505 -6.51 -42.56 13.42
CA THR A 505 -7.08 -41.90 14.60
C THR A 505 -7.58 -40.50 14.26
N THR A 506 -6.74 -39.67 13.63
CA THR A 506 -7.09 -38.31 13.20
C THR A 506 -8.18 -38.32 12.13
N ALA A 507 -8.11 -39.23 11.14
CA ALA A 507 -9.15 -39.37 10.12
C ALA A 507 -10.51 -39.74 10.74
N ARG A 508 -10.54 -40.59 11.77
CA ARG A 508 -11.76 -40.93 12.50
C ARG A 508 -12.31 -39.74 13.29
N LEU A 509 -11.45 -38.99 13.97
CA LEU A 509 -11.87 -37.78 14.69
C LEU A 509 -12.36 -36.69 13.74
N ALA A 510 -11.73 -36.52 12.57
CA ALA A 510 -12.15 -35.57 11.55
C ALA A 510 -13.56 -35.89 11.06
N ARG A 511 -13.85 -37.16 10.75
CA ARG A 511 -15.20 -37.61 10.39
C ARG A 511 -16.23 -37.26 11.47
N ARG A 512 -15.91 -37.52 12.75
CA ARG A 512 -16.80 -37.18 13.87
C ARG A 512 -17.09 -35.67 13.95
N VAL A 513 -16.08 -34.83 13.72
CA VAL A 513 -16.25 -33.37 13.69
C VAL A 513 -17.15 -32.95 12.52
N LEU A 514 -16.91 -33.50 11.33
CA LEU A 514 -17.70 -33.20 10.13
C LEU A 514 -19.15 -33.62 10.30
N ASP A 515 -19.39 -34.84 10.78
CA ASP A 515 -20.72 -35.36 11.11
C ASP A 515 -21.43 -34.45 12.11
N TRP A 516 -20.76 -34.10 13.20
CA TRP A 516 -21.33 -33.24 14.23
C TRP A 516 -21.66 -31.83 13.72
N LEU A 517 -20.79 -31.22 12.91
CA LEU A 517 -21.06 -29.91 12.31
C LEU A 517 -22.22 -29.94 11.31
N MET A 518 -22.36 -31.01 10.53
CA MET A 518 -23.52 -31.22 9.66
C MET A 518 -24.81 -31.40 10.46
N ASP A 519 -24.75 -32.03 11.64
CA ASP A 519 -25.89 -32.24 12.55
C ASP A 519 -26.20 -31.02 13.45
N SER A 520 -25.30 -30.02 13.47
CA SER A 520 -25.35 -28.89 14.39
C SER A 520 -26.49 -27.90 14.12
N GLY A 521 -27.08 -27.92 12.92
CA GLY A 521 -28.07 -26.93 12.49
C GLY A 521 -27.51 -25.53 12.16
N LYS A 522 -26.20 -25.29 12.39
CA LYS A 522 -25.52 -24.01 12.05
C LYS A 522 -25.16 -23.91 10.58
N LEU A 523 -25.20 -25.03 9.85
CA LEU A 523 -24.79 -25.11 8.45
C LEU A 523 -25.92 -25.69 7.59
N PRO A 524 -27.01 -24.93 7.37
CA PRO A 524 -28.23 -25.44 6.75
C PRO A 524 -28.01 -25.97 5.32
N MET A 525 -26.97 -25.49 4.62
CA MET A 525 -26.58 -25.97 3.29
C MET A 525 -26.17 -27.46 3.26
N TYR A 526 -25.80 -28.05 4.40
CA TYR A 526 -25.46 -29.48 4.48
C TYR A 526 -26.62 -30.38 4.93
N ASN A 527 -27.77 -29.83 5.32
CA ASN A 527 -28.89 -30.60 5.86
C ASN A 527 -29.42 -31.67 4.88
N LEU A 528 -29.53 -31.32 3.59
CA LEU A 528 -29.99 -32.28 2.57
C LEU A 528 -28.99 -33.43 2.40
N ALA A 529 -27.71 -33.10 2.24
CA ALA A 529 -26.65 -34.11 2.11
C ALA A 529 -26.60 -35.03 3.33
N ARG A 530 -26.79 -34.46 4.53
CA ARG A 530 -26.80 -35.23 5.77
C ARG A 530 -27.98 -36.20 5.88
N ARG A 531 -29.18 -35.76 5.49
CA ARG A 531 -30.37 -36.65 5.45
C ARG A 531 -30.15 -37.83 4.51
N LEU A 532 -29.67 -37.57 3.30
CA LEU A 532 -29.39 -38.61 2.31
C LEU A 532 -28.32 -39.61 2.79
N GLU A 533 -27.30 -39.15 3.54
CA GLU A 533 -26.31 -40.04 4.15
C GLU A 533 -26.92 -40.96 5.21
N LEU A 534 -27.84 -40.45 6.04
CA LEU A 534 -28.51 -41.22 7.08
C LEU A 534 -29.52 -42.22 6.47
N GLU A 535 -30.25 -41.82 5.43
CA GLU A 535 -31.16 -42.69 4.67
C GLU A 535 -30.43 -43.83 3.95
N ALA A 536 -29.22 -43.58 3.43
CA ALA A 536 -28.41 -44.61 2.79
C ALA A 536 -27.72 -45.57 3.78
N ALA A 537 -27.65 -45.20 5.06
CA ALA A 537 -27.03 -45.99 6.12
C ALA A 537 -28.03 -46.79 6.98
N ALA A 538 -29.33 -46.48 6.87
CA ALA A 538 -30.45 -47.18 7.48
C ALA A 538 -30.96 -48.29 6.56
#